data_AF-E5RFU0-F1
#
_entry.id   AF-E5RFU0-F1
#
_cell.length_a   1.000
_cell.length_b   1.000
_cell.length_c   1.000
_cell.angle_alpha   90.00
_cell.angle_beta   90.00
_cell.angle_gamma   90.00
#
_symmetry.space_group_name_H-M   'P 1'
#
loop_
_entity.id
_entity.type
_entity.pdbx_description
1 polymer ?
#
loop_
_entity_poly.entity_id
_entity_poly.type
_entity_poly.pdbx_seq_one_letter_code
_entity_poly.pdbx_strand_id
1 'polypeptide(L)'
;MSGQTLTDRIAAAQYSVTGSAVARAVCKATTHEVMGPKKKHLDYLIQATNETNVNIPQMADTLFERATNSSWVVVFKALVTTHHLMVHGNERFIQYLASRNTLFNLSNFLDKSGSH
;
A
#
# COMPACT_ATOMS: atom_id res chain seq x y z
N MET A 1 16.32 0.28 16.58
CA MET A 1 15.58 1.57 16.53
C MET A 1 14.48 1.47 15.48
N SER A 2 13.26 1.93 15.78
CA SER A 2 12.12 1.82 14.84
C SER A 2 12.36 2.70 13.61
N GLY A 3 12.60 2.11 12.45
CA GLY A 3 12.83 2.80 11.16
C GLY A 3 11.59 3.50 10.56
N GLN A 4 10.52 3.67 11.35
CA GLN A 4 9.32 4.39 10.92
C GLN A 4 9.39 5.88 11.27
N THR A 5 9.17 6.70 10.25
CA THR A 5 9.13 8.17 10.36
C THR A 5 7.90 8.64 11.14
N LEU A 6 7.90 9.91 11.58
CA LEU A 6 6.72 10.53 12.21
C LEU A 6 5.52 10.55 11.27
N THR A 7 5.74 10.87 9.98
CA THR A 7 4.71 10.87 8.93
C THR A 7 4.05 9.50 8.79
N ASP A 8 4.83 8.42 8.83
CA ASP A 8 4.30 7.04 8.78
C ASP A 8 3.38 6.74 9.98
N ARG A 9 3.75 7.23 11.16
CA ARG A 9 2.98 7.01 12.38
C ARG A 9 1.67 7.78 12.35
N ILE A 10 1.69 9.03 11.88
CA ILE A 10 0.48 9.85 11.74
C ILE A 10 -0.49 9.21 10.75
N ALA A 11 -0.02 8.80 9.58
CA ALA A 11 -0.85 8.13 8.58
C ALA A 11 -1.50 6.84 9.14
N ALA A 12 -0.72 5.99 9.81
CA ALA A 12 -1.25 4.77 10.43
C ALA A 12 -2.23 5.06 11.60
N ALA A 13 -2.03 6.16 12.33
CA ALA A 13 -2.91 6.58 13.41
C ALA A 13 -4.25 7.11 12.88
N GLN A 14 -4.26 7.88 11.78
CA GLN A 14 -5.48 8.35 11.12
C GLN A 14 -6.43 7.19 10.80
N TYR A 15 -5.92 6.10 10.22
CA TYR A 15 -6.75 4.92 9.93
C TYR A 15 -7.11 4.08 11.16
N SER A 16 -6.43 4.29 12.29
CA SER A 16 -6.89 3.73 13.57
C SER A 16 -8.11 4.48 14.11
N VAL A 17 -8.18 5.80 13.87
CA VAL A 17 -9.34 6.63 14.24
C VAL A 17 -10.54 6.35 13.33
N THR A 18 -10.31 6.18 12.02
CA THR A 18 -11.40 5.83 11.07
C THR A 18 -11.79 4.35 11.09
N GLY A 19 -11.09 3.52 11.88
CA GLY A 19 -11.40 2.10 12.07
C GLY A 19 -10.97 1.17 10.92
N SER A 20 -10.33 1.68 9.86
CA SER A 20 -9.91 0.84 8.72
C SER A 20 -8.59 0.13 8.99
N ALA A 21 -8.68 -1.09 9.52
CA ALA A 21 -7.52 -1.94 9.81
C ALA A 21 -6.71 -2.29 8.53
N VAL A 22 -7.39 -2.45 7.39
CA VAL A 22 -6.77 -2.70 6.08
C VAL A 22 -5.96 -1.49 5.61
N ALA A 23 -6.55 -0.30 5.60
CA ALA A 23 -5.83 0.91 5.17
C ALA A 23 -4.61 1.18 6.05
N ARG A 24 -4.75 0.97 7.36
CA ARG A 24 -3.61 1.03 8.30
C ARG A 24 -2.51 0.02 7.94
N ALA A 25 -2.86 -1.21 7.57
CA ALA A 25 -1.88 -2.22 7.16
C ALA A 25 -1.18 -1.83 5.86
N VAL A 26 -1.89 -1.24 4.89
CA VAL A 26 -1.30 -0.66 3.68
C VAL A 26 -0.27 0.42 4.03
N CYS A 27 -0.58 1.36 4.92
CA CYS A 27 0.39 2.37 5.37
C CYS A 27 1.61 1.75 6.04
N LYS A 28 1.42 0.70 6.85
CA LYS A 28 2.54 -0.01 7.51
C LYS A 28 3.39 -0.84 6.53
N ALA A 29 2.81 -1.31 5.43
CA ALA A 29 3.54 -1.97 4.35
C ALA A 29 4.34 -0.97 3.49
N THR A 30 3.90 0.28 3.41
CA THR A 30 4.41 1.33 2.52
C THR A 30 5.03 2.53 3.28
N THR A 31 5.79 2.22 4.32
CA THR A 31 6.53 3.23 5.11
C THR A 31 7.70 3.82 4.34
N HIS A 32 8.27 4.91 4.84
CA HIS A 32 9.49 5.53 4.26
C HIS A 32 10.78 4.75 4.58
N GLU A 33 10.70 3.66 5.34
CA GLU A 33 11.85 2.79 5.64
C GLU A 33 12.35 2.11 4.35
N VAL A 34 13.62 2.32 4.01
CA VAL A 34 14.30 1.82 2.79
C VAL A 34 14.57 0.32 2.90
N MET A 35 13.49 -0.46 2.78
CA MET A 35 13.49 -1.91 2.72
C MET A 35 12.20 -2.39 2.05
N GLY A 36 12.14 -3.67 1.67
CA GLY A 36 10.91 -4.26 1.17
C GLY A 36 9.75 -4.18 2.20
N PRO A 37 8.48 -4.25 1.75
CA PRO A 37 7.35 -4.32 2.67
C PRO A 37 7.52 -5.47 3.67
N LYS A 38 7.34 -5.19 4.96
CA LYS A 38 7.55 -6.21 6.01
C LYS A 38 6.55 -7.35 5.83
N LYS A 39 7.05 -8.59 5.82
CA LYS A 39 6.26 -9.82 5.62
C LYS A 39 4.97 -9.86 6.45
N LYS A 40 5.02 -9.52 7.74
CA LYS A 40 3.84 -9.50 8.62
C LYS A 40 2.69 -8.60 8.13
N HIS A 41 2.97 -7.54 7.38
CA HIS A 41 1.94 -6.66 6.82
C HIS A 41 1.41 -7.20 5.50
N LEU A 42 2.27 -7.81 4.69
CA LEU A 42 1.87 -8.52 3.47
C LEU A 42 0.97 -9.72 3.78
N ASP A 43 1.38 -10.57 4.74
CA ASP A 43 0.61 -11.74 5.17
C ASP A 43 -0.79 -11.33 5.68
N TYR A 44 -0.88 -10.24 6.45
CA TYR A 44 -2.16 -9.69 6.90
C TYR A 44 -3.04 -9.22 5.73
N LEU A 45 -2.47 -8.49 4.76
CA LEU A 45 -3.22 -8.01 3.61
C LEU A 45 -3.69 -9.17 2.72
N ILE A 46 -2.86 -10.20 2.52
CA ILE A 46 -3.25 -11.43 1.81
C ILE A 46 -4.43 -12.09 2.53
N GLN A 47 -4.37 -12.26 3.85
CA GLN A 47 -5.48 -12.81 4.62
C GLN A 47 -6.75 -11.96 4.45
N ALA A 48 -6.62 -10.64 4.55
CA ALA A 48 -7.74 -9.72 4.37
C ALA A 48 -8.41 -9.85 2.99
N THR A 49 -7.65 -10.16 1.92
CA THR A 49 -8.29 -10.39 0.59
C THR A 49 -9.19 -11.62 0.54
N ASN A 50 -9.02 -12.59 1.46
CA ASN A 50 -9.87 -13.78 1.53
C ASN A 50 -11.12 -13.59 2.39
N GLU A 51 -11.18 -12.52 3.19
CA GLU A 51 -12.34 -12.22 4.03
C GLU A 51 -13.49 -11.65 3.18
N THR A 52 -14.70 -12.20 3.33
CA THR A 52 -15.88 -11.77 2.55
C THR A 52 -16.31 -10.34 2.85
N ASN A 53 -15.99 -9.83 4.04
CA ASN A 53 -16.46 -8.55 4.53
C ASN A 53 -15.45 -7.43 4.27
N VAL A 54 -14.29 -7.74 3.69
CA VAL A 54 -13.26 -6.75 3.36
C VAL A 54 -13.60 -6.06 2.05
N ASN A 55 -13.55 -4.72 2.08
CA ASN A 55 -13.77 -3.89 0.90
C ASN A 55 -12.49 -3.87 0.02
N ILE A 56 -12.45 -4.76 -0.98
CA ILE A 56 -11.36 -4.86 -1.96
C ILE A 56 -11.13 -3.54 -2.72
N PRO A 57 -12.18 -2.85 -3.25
CA PRO A 57 -12.01 -1.54 -3.86
C PRO A 57 -11.25 -0.54 -2.97
N GLN A 58 -11.65 -0.40 -1.71
CA GLN A 58 -10.99 0.51 -0.76
C GLN A 58 -9.53 0.12 -0.48
N MET A 59 -9.23 -1.18 -0.41
CA MET A 59 -7.85 -1.67 -0.28
C MET A 59 -6.99 -1.22 -1.46
N ALA A 60 -7.49 -1.40 -2.68
CA ALA A 60 -6.80 -1.01 -3.90
C ALA A 60 -6.65 0.52 -4.01
N ASP A 61 -7.70 1.28 -3.70
CA ASP A 61 -7.66 2.75 -3.69
C ASP A 61 -6.64 3.29 -2.68
N THR A 62 -6.54 2.68 -1.50
CA THR A 62 -5.50 3.05 -0.54
C THR A 62 -4.10 2.82 -1.12
N LEU A 63 -3.87 1.70 -1.84
CA LEU A 63 -2.58 1.46 -2.51
C LEU A 63 -2.30 2.48 -3.63
N PHE A 64 -3.32 2.88 -4.39
CA PHE A 64 -3.20 3.93 -5.40
C PHE A 64 -2.86 5.28 -4.76
N GLU A 65 -3.50 5.64 -3.65
CA GLU A 65 -3.16 6.84 -2.88
C GLU A 65 -1.69 6.81 -2.43
N ARG A 66 -1.20 5.68 -1.91
CA ARG A 66 0.22 5.54 -1.56
C ARG A 66 1.15 5.71 -2.76
N ALA A 67 0.73 5.28 -3.95
CA ALA A 67 1.49 5.48 -5.18
C ALA A 67 1.51 6.95 -5.66
N THR A 68 0.71 7.85 -5.07
CA THR A 68 0.80 9.31 -5.34
C THR A 68 1.79 10.05 -4.42
N ASN A 69 2.46 9.34 -3.51
CA ASN A 69 3.43 9.96 -2.61
C ASN A 69 4.66 10.50 -3.37
N SER A 70 5.31 11.53 -2.84
CA SER A 70 6.53 12.09 -3.44
C SER A 70 7.77 11.22 -3.22
N SER A 71 7.78 10.37 -2.19
CA SER A 71 8.90 9.49 -1.87
C SER A 71 8.90 8.24 -2.75
N TRP A 72 10.00 8.00 -3.46
CA TRP A 72 10.19 6.80 -4.26
C TRP A 72 10.04 5.52 -3.44
N VAL A 73 10.47 5.55 -2.17
CA VAL A 73 10.39 4.39 -1.26
C VAL A 73 8.93 3.99 -1.04
N VAL A 74 8.06 4.96 -0.76
CA VAL A 74 6.63 4.74 -0.52
C VAL A 74 5.94 4.27 -1.78
N VAL A 75 6.16 4.96 -2.91
CA VAL A 75 5.56 4.62 -4.21
C VAL A 75 5.97 3.21 -4.64
N PHE A 76 7.25 2.90 -4.58
CA PHE A 76 7.75 1.59 -5.01
C PHE A 76 7.23 0.47 -4.11
N LYS A 77 7.17 0.68 -2.79
CA LYS A 77 6.57 -0.29 -1.87
C LYS A 77 5.08 -0.47 -2.08
N ALA A 78 4.35 0.56 -2.53
CA ALA A 78 2.94 0.42 -2.90
C ALA A 78 2.80 -0.53 -4.11
N LEU A 79 3.61 -0.31 -5.16
CA LEU A 79 3.63 -1.20 -6.34
C LEU A 79 4.00 -2.65 -5.98
N VAL A 80 5.05 -2.84 -5.17
CA VAL A 80 5.46 -4.17 -4.71
C VAL A 80 4.37 -4.84 -3.88
N THR A 81 3.70 -4.09 -3.00
CA THR A 81 2.59 -4.60 -2.20
C THR A 81 1.41 -5.00 -3.10
N THR A 82 1.04 -4.18 -4.08
CA THR A 82 0.00 -4.51 -5.07
C THR A 82 0.35 -5.77 -5.86
N HIS A 83 1.58 -5.87 -6.38
CA HIS A 83 2.05 -7.06 -7.08
C HIS A 83 1.94 -8.30 -6.19
N HIS A 84 2.38 -8.21 -4.94
CA HIS A 84 2.33 -9.33 -4.01
C HIS A 84 0.91 -9.82 -3.75
N LEU A 85 -0.06 -8.89 -3.64
CA LEU A 85 -1.49 -9.22 -3.52
C LEU A 85 -2.08 -9.82 -4.81
N MET A 86 -1.61 -9.40 -5.99
CA MET A 86 -2.04 -10.01 -7.25
C MET A 86 -1.57 -11.46 -7.40
N VAL A 87 -0.39 -11.79 -6.88
CA VAL A 87 0.21 -13.13 -7.00
C VAL A 87 -0.24 -14.08 -5.89
N HIS A 88 -0.36 -13.59 -4.66
CA HIS A 88 -0.58 -14.42 -3.47
C HIS A 88 -1.91 -14.16 -2.76
N GLY A 89 -2.61 -13.07 -3.10
CA GLY A 89 -3.92 -12.75 -2.56
C GLY A 89 -5.04 -13.54 -3.23
N ASN A 90 -6.26 -13.30 -2.75
CA ASN A 90 -7.46 -13.83 -3.38
C ASN A 90 -7.67 -13.22 -4.77
N GLU A 91 -8.16 -14.02 -5.72
CA GLU A 91 -8.38 -13.60 -7.11
C GLU A 91 -9.29 -12.37 -7.26
N ARG A 92 -10.18 -12.12 -6.28
CA ARG A 92 -11.04 -10.92 -6.26
C ARG A 92 -10.22 -9.63 -6.36
N PHE A 93 -9.00 -9.61 -5.80
CA PHE A 93 -8.14 -8.44 -5.88
C PHE A 93 -7.68 -8.17 -7.32
N ILE A 94 -7.11 -9.16 -8.00
CA ILE A 94 -6.65 -8.98 -9.39
C ILE A 94 -7.83 -8.78 -10.36
N GLN A 95 -8.97 -9.44 -10.13
CA GLN A 95 -10.20 -9.23 -10.90
C GLN A 95 -10.70 -7.79 -10.77
N TYR A 96 -10.67 -7.20 -9.57
CA TYR A 96 -11.01 -5.79 -9.37
C TYR A 96 -10.04 -4.86 -10.10
N LEU A 97 -8.73 -5.13 -10.06
CA LEU A 97 -7.78 -4.33 -10.83
C LEU A 97 -8.04 -4.42 -12.33
N ALA A 98 -8.36 -5.61 -12.84
CA ALA A 98 -8.65 -5.83 -14.25
C ALA A 98 -9.96 -5.15 -14.72
N SER A 99 -10.90 -4.87 -13.82
CA SER A 99 -12.16 -4.18 -14.15
C SER A 99 -12.04 -2.65 -14.19
N ARG A 100 -10.88 -2.09 -13.82
CA ARG A 100 -10.63 -0.65 -13.80
C ARG A 100 -10.15 -0.15 -15.16
N ASN A 101 -10.67 1.01 -15.59
CA ASN A 101 -10.16 1.71 -16.77
C ASN A 101 -8.77 2.33 -16.55
N THR A 102 -8.44 2.66 -15.30
CA THR A 102 -7.17 3.30 -14.92
C THR A 102 -6.60 2.71 -13.64
N LEU A 103 -5.30 2.44 -13.64
CA LEU A 103 -4.55 1.90 -12.52
C LEU A 103 -3.52 2.95 -12.02
N PHE A 104 -2.23 2.65 -12.14
CA PHE A 104 -1.16 3.56 -11.76
C PHE A 104 -0.82 4.53 -12.90
N ASN A 105 -0.59 5.80 -12.56
CA ASN A 105 -0.11 6.81 -13.50
C ASN A 105 1.24 7.36 -13.02
N LEU A 106 2.32 6.62 -13.31
CA LEU A 106 3.68 6.90 -12.83
C LEU A 106 4.68 7.15 -13.98
N SER A 107 4.21 7.35 -15.21
CA SER A 107 5.07 7.53 -16.39
C SER A 107 6.04 8.73 -16.24
N ASN A 108 5.64 9.76 -15.49
CA ASN A 108 6.45 10.94 -15.21
C ASN A 108 6.88 11.04 -13.73
N PHE A 109 6.83 9.95 -12.97
CA PHE A 109 7.24 9.96 -11.58
C PHE A 109 8.74 10.28 -11.44
N LEU A 110 9.09 11.25 -10.59
CA LEU A 110 10.46 11.64 -10.29
C LEU A 110 10.59 12.11 -8.84
N ASP A 111 11.40 11.41 -8.06
CA ASP A 111 11.81 11.84 -6.72
C ASP A 111 13.20 12.51 -6.80
N LYS A 112 13.29 13.78 -6.39
CA LYS A 112 14.52 14.60 -6.45
C LYS A 112 15.29 14.66 -5.12
N SER A 113 14.90 13.90 -4.10
CA SER A 113 15.50 13.96 -2.76
C SER A 113 16.97 13.52 -2.71
N GLY A 114 17.48 12.80 -3.70
CA GLY A 114 18.87 12.31 -3.77
C GLY A 114 19.83 13.14 -4.63
N SER A 115 19.37 14.20 -5.28
CA SER A 115 20.20 15.07 -6.11
C SER A 115 20.74 16.25 -5.31
N HIS A 116 21.81 16.01 -4.55
CA HIS A 116 22.68 17.01 -3.94
C HIS A 116 24.14 16.71 -4.26
#